data_AF-A0AAV1NDK8-F1
#
_entry.id   AF-A0AAV1NDK8-F1
#
_cell.length_a   1.000
_cell.length_b   1.000
_cell.length_c   1.000
_cell.angle_alpha   90.00
_cell.angle_beta   90.00
_cell.angle_gamma   90.00
#
_symmetry.space_group_name_H-M   'P 1'
#
loop_
_entity.id
_entity.type
_entity.pdbx_description
1 polymer ?
#
loop_
_entity_poly.entity_id
_entity_poly.type
_entity_poly.pdbx_seq_one_letter_code
_entity_poly.pdbx_strand_id
1 'polypeptide(L)'
;MMMMLLLISAVALLVSPAAVQPNHRPENNLNPIIDLVEKYNESVSKELFVEDVSHLAGGSGKCRDKFFCKVREILHSRKREEEEVKIVRNLDVYIKEQNFKCGEVLNGMNSTGITIPLPKLLDHLAQCSRHRNLLGADTSSQ
;
A
#
# COMPACT_ATOMS: atom_id res chain seq x y z
N MET A 1 -33.73 -15.54 71.22
CA MET A 1 -32.77 -16.18 70.29
C MET A 1 -33.17 -15.77 68.89
N MET A 2 -32.44 -14.85 68.25
CA MET A 2 -32.79 -14.27 66.95
C MET A 2 -31.93 -14.94 65.87
N MET A 3 -32.56 -15.61 64.91
CA MET A 3 -31.87 -16.29 63.82
C MET A 3 -31.71 -15.31 62.66
N MET A 4 -30.48 -14.87 62.38
CA MET A 4 -30.19 -14.09 61.17
C MET A 4 -30.01 -15.04 59.99
N LEU A 5 -30.86 -14.90 58.97
CA LEU A 5 -30.69 -15.54 57.67
C LEU A 5 -29.87 -14.60 56.79
N LEU A 6 -28.61 -14.94 56.55
CA LEU A 6 -27.74 -14.23 55.62
C LEU A 6 -28.02 -14.74 54.19
N LEU A 7 -28.64 -13.90 53.37
CA LEU A 7 -28.79 -14.15 51.94
C LEU A 7 -27.50 -13.75 51.21
N ILE A 8 -26.70 -14.75 50.81
CA ILE A 8 -25.53 -14.54 49.95
C ILE A 8 -26.03 -14.52 48.50
N SER A 9 -26.10 -13.34 47.91
CA SER A 9 -26.38 -13.16 46.48
C SER A 9 -25.09 -13.43 45.70
N ALA A 10 -25.04 -14.56 44.99
CA ALA A 10 -24.00 -14.84 44.01
C ALA A 10 -24.41 -14.22 42.67
N VAL A 11 -23.82 -13.08 42.31
CA VAL A 11 -23.93 -12.52 40.96
C VAL A 11 -22.99 -13.32 40.07
N ALA A 12 -23.53 -14.29 39.32
CA ALA A 12 -22.80 -14.93 38.24
C ALA A 12 -22.61 -13.89 37.12
N LEU A 13 -21.43 -13.28 37.05
CA LEU A 13 -21.01 -12.51 35.88
C LEU A 13 -20.85 -13.49 34.72
N LEU A 14 -21.85 -13.56 33.84
CA LEU A 14 -21.72 -14.11 32.51
C LEU A 14 -20.78 -13.21 31.71
N VAL A 15 -19.48 -13.41 31.88
CA VAL A 15 -18.49 -12.93 30.91
C VAL A 15 -18.64 -13.81 29.68
N SER A 16 -19.51 -13.39 28.77
CA SER A 16 -19.39 -13.80 27.38
C SER A 16 -17.97 -13.43 26.95
N PRO A 17 -17.15 -14.38 26.48
CA PRO A 17 -15.98 -13.98 25.73
C PRO A 17 -16.55 -13.32 24.48
N ALA A 18 -16.53 -12.00 24.44
CA ALA A 18 -16.55 -11.32 23.17
C ALA A 18 -15.37 -11.93 22.42
N ALA A 19 -15.66 -12.83 21.49
CA ALA A 19 -14.66 -13.31 20.56
C ALA A 19 -14.17 -12.05 19.88
N VAL A 20 -13.00 -11.57 20.30
CA VAL A 20 -12.27 -10.56 19.58
C VAL A 20 -11.94 -11.27 18.28
N GLN A 21 -12.78 -11.08 17.26
CA GLN A 21 -12.41 -11.47 15.92
C GLN A 21 -11.06 -10.79 15.68
N PRO A 22 -10.01 -11.55 15.30
CA PRO A 22 -8.82 -10.93 14.78
C PRO A 22 -9.31 -10.06 13.64
N ASN A 23 -9.21 -8.75 13.80
CA ASN A 23 -9.41 -7.83 12.71
C ASN A 23 -8.21 -8.10 11.80
N HIS A 24 -8.31 -9.14 10.96
CA HIS A 24 -7.33 -9.47 9.95
C HIS A 24 -7.36 -8.32 8.96
N ARG A 25 -6.65 -7.25 9.32
CA ARG A 25 -6.30 -6.17 8.42
C ARG A 25 -5.62 -6.87 7.24
N PRO A 26 -6.14 -6.76 6.01
CA PRO A 26 -5.41 -7.26 4.87
C PRO A 26 -4.03 -6.64 4.92
N GLU A 27 -2.99 -7.47 4.88
CA GLU A 27 -1.61 -7.00 4.86
C GLU A 27 -1.48 -6.05 3.69
N ASN A 28 -1.37 -4.75 4.01
CA ASN A 28 -1.34 -3.74 2.99
C ASN A 28 0.01 -3.83 2.26
N ASN A 29 -0.03 -4.27 1.00
CA ASN A 29 1.15 -4.46 0.15
C ASN A 29 1.98 -3.18 -0.06
N LEU A 30 1.48 -2.02 0.36
CA LEU A 30 2.23 -0.76 0.36
C LEU A 30 3.43 -0.76 1.32
N ASN A 31 3.35 -1.42 2.48
CA ASN A 31 4.51 -1.50 3.39
C ASN A 31 5.66 -2.32 2.79
N PRO A 32 5.43 -3.56 2.31
CA PRO A 32 6.44 -4.31 1.56
C PRO A 32 7.01 -3.53 0.36
N ILE A 33 6.18 -2.76 -0.36
CA ILE A 33 6.67 -1.93 -1.48
C ILE A 33 7.68 -0.90 -0.98
N ILE A 34 7.41 -0.21 0.13
CA ILE A 34 8.32 0.80 0.69
C ILE A 34 9.67 0.16 1.01
N ASP A 35 9.68 -0.94 1.76
CA ASP A 35 10.91 -1.61 2.19
C ASP A 35 11.74 -2.12 0.99
N LEU A 36 11.08 -2.73 0.01
CA LEU A 36 11.73 -3.24 -1.21
C LEU A 36 12.33 -2.11 -2.05
N VAL A 37 11.61 -1.00 -2.18
CA VAL A 37 12.03 0.18 -2.94
C VAL A 37 13.23 0.84 -2.29
N GLU A 38 13.20 1.04 -0.98
CA GLU A 38 14.33 1.60 -0.23
C GLU A 38 15.58 0.75 -0.37
N LYS A 39 15.43 -0.57 -0.19
CA LYS A 39 16.54 -1.52 -0.37
C LYS A 39 17.08 -1.51 -1.79
N TYR A 40 16.22 -1.56 -2.81
CA TYR A 40 16.66 -1.61 -4.20
C TYR A 40 17.37 -0.32 -4.61
N ASN A 41 16.93 0.83 -4.07
CA ASN A 41 17.56 2.13 -4.29
C ASN A 41 19.03 2.19 -3.86
N GLU A 42 19.47 1.35 -2.92
CA GLU A 42 20.87 1.30 -2.47
C GLU A 42 21.80 0.68 -3.52
N SER A 43 21.29 -0.25 -4.34
CA SER A 43 22.10 -1.05 -5.28
C SER A 43 21.85 -0.75 -6.76
N VAL A 44 20.72 -0.12 -7.08
CA VAL A 44 20.32 0.15 -8.47
C VAL A 44 21.26 1.14 -9.17
N SER A 45 21.55 0.90 -10.45
CA SER A 45 22.37 1.81 -11.25
C SER A 45 21.67 3.15 -11.47
N LYS A 46 22.42 4.24 -11.27
CA LYS A 46 21.98 5.62 -11.57
C LYS A 46 21.93 5.93 -13.06
N GLU A 47 22.46 5.04 -13.90
CA GLU A 47 22.49 5.19 -15.36
C GLU A 47 21.25 4.57 -16.03
N LEU A 48 20.33 3.98 -15.26
CA LEU A 48 19.06 3.46 -15.76
C LEU A 48 18.02 4.59 -15.78
N PHE A 49 17.43 4.82 -16.95
CA PHE A 49 16.41 5.84 -17.17
C PHE A 49 15.07 5.22 -17.57
N VAL A 50 13.99 5.84 -17.10
CA VAL A 50 12.61 5.40 -17.29
C VAL A 50 11.70 6.60 -17.53
N GLU A 51 10.50 6.35 -18.05
CA GLU A 51 9.50 7.40 -18.29
C GLU A 51 9.19 8.22 -17.03
N ASP A 52 9.14 9.54 -17.19
CA ASP A 52 8.84 10.47 -16.11
C ASP A 52 7.32 10.53 -15.80
N VAL A 53 6.97 10.07 -14.60
CA VAL A 53 5.60 10.11 -14.06
C VAL A 53 5.48 11.01 -12.82
N SER A 54 6.44 11.91 -12.60
CA SER A 54 6.48 12.80 -11.43
C SER A 54 5.22 13.66 -11.31
N HIS A 55 4.61 14.03 -12.44
CA HIS A 55 3.34 14.76 -12.50
C HIS A 55 2.16 14.00 -11.88
N LEU A 56 2.24 12.67 -11.78
CA LEU A 56 1.25 11.81 -11.11
C LEU A 56 1.55 11.60 -9.61
N ALA A 57 2.77 11.93 -9.16
CA ALA A 57 3.19 11.89 -7.77
C ALA A 57 3.04 13.25 -7.04
N GLY A 58 2.81 14.34 -7.79
CA GLY A 58 2.64 15.70 -7.28
C GLY A 58 1.23 16.27 -7.47
N GLY A 59 0.92 17.39 -6.78
CA GLY A 59 -0.33 18.13 -6.92
C GLY A 59 -1.55 17.54 -6.18
N SER A 60 -2.74 18.06 -6.49
CA SER A 60 -4.02 17.72 -5.83
C SER A 60 -4.56 16.33 -6.21
N GLY A 61 -4.11 15.76 -7.34
CA GLY A 61 -4.49 14.45 -7.83
C GLY A 61 -3.44 13.35 -7.62
N LYS A 62 -2.44 13.59 -6.77
CA LYS A 62 -1.28 12.71 -6.63
C LYS A 62 -1.59 11.32 -6.11
N CYS A 63 -0.72 10.37 -6.45
CA CYS A 63 -0.67 9.03 -5.86
C CYS A 63 -2.00 8.28 -5.97
N ARG A 64 -2.67 8.41 -7.12
CA ARG A 64 -3.92 7.71 -7.45
C ARG A 64 -3.65 6.49 -8.34
N ASP A 65 -4.71 5.83 -8.74
CA ASP A 65 -4.73 4.71 -9.69
C ASP A 65 -3.78 4.89 -10.89
N LYS A 66 -3.81 6.03 -11.59
CA LYS A 66 -2.92 6.32 -12.74
C LYS A 66 -1.45 6.16 -12.39
N PHE A 67 -1.03 6.68 -11.23
CA PHE A 67 0.35 6.59 -10.77
C PHE A 67 0.77 5.12 -10.60
N PHE A 68 0.03 4.36 -9.78
CA PHE A 68 0.40 2.97 -9.48
C PHE A 68 0.33 2.07 -10.72
N CYS A 69 -0.69 2.24 -11.56
CA CYS A 69 -0.82 1.51 -12.81
C CYS A 69 0.36 1.79 -13.75
N LYS A 70 0.76 3.06 -13.91
CA LYS A 70 1.84 3.43 -14.82
C LYS A 70 3.21 2.99 -14.29
N VAL A 71 3.48 3.13 -12.99
CA VAL A 71 4.72 2.63 -12.37
C VAL A 71 4.84 1.10 -12.54
N ARG A 72 3.74 0.37 -12.33
CA ARG A 72 3.69 -1.08 -12.55
C ARG A 72 4.00 -1.43 -14.00
N GLU A 73 3.42 -0.74 -14.98
CA GLU A 73 3.72 -0.93 -16.41
C GLU A 73 5.21 -0.71 -16.71
N ILE A 74 5.79 0.41 -16.24
CA ILE A 74 7.20 0.77 -16.44
C ILE A 74 8.11 -0.32 -15.89
N LEU A 75 7.94 -0.70 -14.61
CA LEU A 75 8.78 -1.71 -13.96
C LEU A 75 8.58 -3.11 -14.57
N HIS A 76 7.35 -3.47 -14.96
CA HIS A 76 7.07 -4.78 -15.54
C HIS A 76 7.74 -4.99 -16.91
N SER A 77 7.90 -3.91 -17.68
CA SER A 77 8.47 -3.92 -19.04
C SER A 77 9.99 -4.07 -19.10
N ARG A 78 10.69 -3.92 -17.97
CA ARG A 78 12.16 -3.93 -17.91
C ARG A 78 12.74 -5.34 -17.72
N LYS A 79 14.01 -5.53 -18.11
CA LYS A 79 14.78 -6.76 -17.81
C LYS A 79 15.00 -6.83 -16.31
N ARG A 80 14.49 -7.90 -15.68
CA ARG A 80 14.15 -7.87 -14.26
C ARG A 80 15.30 -8.29 -13.37
N GLU A 81 15.79 -7.34 -12.57
CA GLU A 81 16.43 -7.65 -11.30
C GLU A 81 15.41 -8.29 -10.35
N GLU A 82 15.87 -9.12 -9.41
CA GLU A 82 15.00 -9.86 -8.50
C GLU A 82 14.12 -8.91 -7.65
N GLU A 83 14.68 -7.78 -7.24
CA GLU A 83 14.01 -6.73 -6.50
C GLU A 83 12.84 -6.13 -7.28
N GLU A 84 13.01 -5.86 -8.58
CA GLU A 84 11.94 -5.33 -9.43
C GLU A 84 10.79 -6.34 -9.56
N VAL A 85 11.09 -7.63 -9.67
CA VAL A 85 10.07 -8.69 -9.68
C VAL A 85 9.24 -8.62 -8.40
N LYS A 86 9.89 -8.49 -7.24
CA LYS A 86 9.21 -8.41 -5.94
C LYS A 86 8.36 -7.15 -5.83
N ILE A 87 8.87 -6.00 -6.28
CA ILE A 87 8.12 -4.73 -6.28
C ILE A 87 6.87 -4.86 -7.18
N VAL A 88 7.03 -5.37 -8.41
CA VAL A 88 5.91 -5.55 -9.35
C VAL A 88 4.86 -6.50 -8.80
N ARG A 89 5.26 -7.59 -8.14
CA ARG A 89 4.30 -8.53 -7.51
C ARG A 89 3.49 -7.87 -6.40
N ASN A 90 4.10 -7.08 -5.53
CA ASN A 90 3.35 -6.38 -4.49
C ASN A 90 2.45 -5.28 -5.08
N LEU A 91 2.90 -4.59 -6.14
CA LEU A 91 2.06 -3.65 -6.90
C LEU A 91 0.85 -4.36 -7.53
N ASP A 92 1.03 -5.55 -8.10
CA ASP A 92 -0.06 -6.35 -8.66
C ASP A 92 -1.13 -6.66 -7.62
N VAL A 93 -0.73 -7.09 -6.43
CA VAL A 93 -1.67 -7.38 -5.34
C VAL A 93 -2.38 -6.09 -4.89
N TYR A 94 -1.65 -5.00 -4.66
CA TYR A 94 -2.25 -3.71 -4.27
C TYR A 94 -3.26 -3.20 -5.30
N ILE A 95 -2.89 -3.18 -6.58
CA ILE A 95 -3.75 -2.74 -7.69
C ILE A 95 -5.03 -3.58 -7.74
N LYS A 96 -4.91 -4.90 -7.54
CA LYS A 96 -6.05 -5.81 -7.49
C LYS A 96 -6.96 -5.54 -6.29
N GLU A 97 -6.40 -5.39 -5.10
CA GLU A 97 -7.15 -5.11 -3.87
C GLU A 97 -7.90 -3.77 -3.93
N GLN A 98 -7.31 -2.76 -4.56
CA GLN A 98 -7.95 -1.47 -4.79
C GLN A 98 -8.91 -1.44 -5.99
N ASN A 99 -9.05 -2.56 -6.71
CA ASN A 99 -9.85 -2.69 -7.93
C ASN A 99 -9.50 -1.69 -9.05
N PHE A 100 -8.23 -1.30 -9.16
CA PHE A 100 -7.79 -0.40 -10.22
C PHE A 100 -7.86 -1.09 -11.59
N LYS A 101 -8.61 -0.50 -12.52
CA LYS A 101 -8.73 -0.98 -13.90
C LYS A 101 -7.63 -0.36 -14.77
N CYS A 102 -6.38 -0.81 -14.59
CA CYS A 102 -5.23 -0.15 -15.24
C CYS A 102 -5.35 0.00 -16.76
N GLY A 103 -5.98 -0.95 -17.47
CA GLY A 103 -6.21 -0.83 -18.91
C GLY A 103 -7.13 0.34 -19.30
N GLU A 104 -8.13 0.65 -18.46
CA GLU A 104 -9.03 1.78 -18.67
C GLU A 104 -8.40 3.09 -18.18
N VAL A 105 -7.76 3.04 -17.00
CA VAL A 105 -7.15 4.18 -16.32
C VAL A 105 -5.99 4.78 -17.13
N LEU A 106 -5.22 3.93 -17.82
CA LEU A 106 -4.12 4.35 -18.69
C LEU A 106 -4.57 4.62 -20.14
N ASN A 107 -5.83 4.38 -20.48
CA ASN A 107 -6.32 4.64 -21.83
C ASN A 107 -6.20 6.13 -22.18
N GLY A 108 -5.66 6.42 -23.38
CA GLY A 108 -5.41 7.79 -23.84
C GLY A 108 -4.26 8.51 -23.13
N MET A 109 -3.52 7.83 -22.25
CA MET A 109 -2.31 8.39 -21.65
C MET A 109 -1.16 8.26 -22.63
N ASN A 110 -0.65 9.39 -23.10
CA ASN A 110 0.53 9.44 -23.96
C ASN A 110 1.80 9.43 -23.11
N SER A 111 2.83 8.74 -23.60
CA SER A 111 4.17 8.89 -23.05
C SER A 111 4.64 10.34 -23.24
N THR A 112 5.25 10.91 -22.22
CA THR A 112 5.79 12.27 -22.27
C THR A 112 7.07 12.36 -23.10
N GLY A 113 7.73 11.23 -23.37
CA GLY A 113 9.08 11.17 -23.95
C GLY A 113 10.19 11.70 -23.02
N ILE A 114 9.81 12.22 -21.84
CA ILE A 114 10.74 12.69 -20.81
C ILE A 114 11.11 11.51 -19.93
N THR A 115 12.39 11.41 -19.60
CA THR A 115 12.92 10.34 -18.76
C THR A 115 13.56 10.86 -17.49
N ILE A 116 13.42 10.10 -16.41
CA ILE A 116 14.10 10.31 -15.12
C ILE A 116 14.95 9.08 -14.77
N PRO A 117 15.96 9.24 -13.89
CA PRO A 117 16.66 8.09 -13.32
C PRO A 117 15.68 7.16 -12.61
N LEU A 118 15.84 5.85 -12.76
CA LEU A 118 15.06 4.83 -12.07
C LEU A 118 15.01 5.02 -10.54
N PRO A 119 16.12 5.36 -9.84
CA PRO A 119 16.06 5.66 -8.41
C PRO A 119 15.03 6.75 -8.06
N LYS A 120 14.84 7.71 -8.96
CA LYS A 120 13.87 8.80 -8.77
C LYS A 120 12.43 8.32 -8.91
N LEU A 121 12.15 7.42 -9.87
CA LEU A 121 10.85 6.76 -9.99
C LEU A 121 10.53 5.96 -8.71
N LEU A 122 11.52 5.23 -8.21
CA LEU A 122 11.45 4.45 -6.98
C LEU A 122 11.16 5.36 -5.77
N ASP A 123 11.83 6.51 -5.63
CA ASP A 123 11.51 7.49 -4.58
C ASP A 123 10.04 7.96 -4.64
N HIS A 124 9.52 8.24 -5.84
CA HIS A 124 8.12 8.60 -6.01
C HIS A 124 7.17 7.47 -5.60
N LEU A 125 7.53 6.22 -5.89
CA LEU A 125 6.75 5.06 -5.48
C LEU A 125 6.72 4.91 -3.95
N ALA A 126 7.86 5.04 -3.27
CA ALA A 126 7.90 5.03 -1.80
C ALA A 126 7.09 6.18 -1.21
N GLN A 127 7.23 7.40 -1.75
CA GLN A 127 6.48 8.57 -1.31
C GLN A 127 4.97 8.36 -1.43
N CYS A 128 4.50 7.87 -2.59
CA CYS A 128 3.08 7.64 -2.81
C CYS A 128 2.53 6.49 -1.99
N SER A 129 3.32 5.44 -1.76
CA SER A 129 2.93 4.33 -0.90
C SER A 129 2.73 4.79 0.55
N ARG A 130 3.66 5.58 1.09
CA ARG A 130 3.51 6.21 2.42
C ARG A 130 2.28 7.11 2.49
N HIS A 131 2.04 7.92 1.46
CA HIS A 131 0.87 8.80 1.40
C HIS A 131 -0.45 8.01 1.49
N ARG A 132 -0.56 6.90 0.76
CA ARG A 132 -1.76 6.05 0.78
C ARG A 132 -1.93 5.32 2.11
N ASN A 133 -0.84 4.91 2.76
CA ASN A 133 -0.90 4.32 4.10
C ASN A 133 -1.50 5.27 5.13
N LEU A 134 -1.12 6.56 5.09
CA LEU A 134 -1.66 7.56 6.02
C LEU A 134 -3.17 7.75 5.82
N LEU A 135 -3.63 7.92 4.57
CA LEU A 135 -5.06 8.06 4.27
C LEU A 135 -5.89 6.82 4.65
N GLY A 136 -5.29 5.62 4.54
CA GLY A 136 -5.92 4.36 4.95
C GLY A 136 -5.96 4.17 6.47
N ALA A 137 -5.12 4.85 7.25
CA ALA A 137 -5.16 4.84 8.70
C ALA A 137 -6.27 5.75 9.25
N ASP A 138 -6.47 6.91 8.62
CA ASP A 138 -7.49 7.89 9.03
C ASP A 138 -8.91 7.36 8.85
N THR A 139 -9.15 6.57 7.80
CA THR A 139 -10.47 5.97 7.49
C THR A 139 -10.82 4.74 8.33
N SER A 140 -9.89 4.23 9.14
CA SER A 140 -10.10 3.11 10.07
C SER A 140 -10.38 3.53 11.51
N SER A 141 -10.51 4.85 11.77
CA SER A 141 -10.77 5.43 13.10
C SER A 141 -12.19 6.02 13.25
N GLN A 142 -13.15 5.60 12.42
CA GLN A 142 -14.58 5.96 12.55
C GLN A 142 -15.45 4.72 12.66
#